data_AF-A0A9X3MQE2-F1
#
_entry.id   AF-A0A9X3MQE2-F1
#
_cell.length_a   1.000
_cell.length_b   1.000
_cell.length_c   1.000
_cell.angle_alpha   90.00
_cell.angle_beta   90.00
_cell.angle_gamma   90.00
#
_symmetry.space_group_name_H-M   'P 1'
#
loop_
_entity.id
_entity.type
_entity.pdbx_description
1 polymer ?
#
loop_
_entity_poly.entity_id
_entity_poly.type
_entity_poly.pdbx_seq_one_letter_code
_entity_poly.pdbx_strand_id
1 'polypeptide(L)'
;MLWPVVTVGNLLTAFTYLLIAWLITAPLKRTGQLSLRANPLGVALALVFLTSALRSLWTAGNMLLPSFGIDNAHALALRNGVTWGSVLLPLGTAAAGVLYLSMRLHASVRDEASLFPDLAARRRRALEINDNIVQGLLAARELYAIGEVEDARIASERSLEQAQRMMGDLLDESGGTELRPGDLRRAAAAGERRE
;
A
#
# COMPACT_ATOMS: atom_id res chain seq x y z
N MET A 1 40.57 3.23 15.30
CA MET A 1 39.65 4.36 15.01
C MET A 1 38.55 3.93 14.04
N LEU A 2 37.63 3.06 14.48
CA LEU A 2 36.58 2.48 13.61
C LEU A 2 35.19 3.08 13.88
N TRP A 3 35.01 3.73 15.03
CA TRP A 3 33.73 4.33 15.43
C TRP A 3 33.16 5.34 14.42
N PRO A 4 33.94 6.16 13.66
CA PRO A 4 33.36 7.07 12.68
C PRO A 4 32.69 6.30 11.52
N VAL A 5 33.31 5.21 11.06
CA VAL A 5 32.77 4.37 9.97
C VAL A 5 31.48 3.71 10.42
N VAL A 6 31.45 3.17 11.64
CA VAL A 6 30.23 2.58 12.22
C VAL A 6 29.13 3.62 12.39
N THR A 7 29.48 4.84 12.79
CA THR A 7 28.54 5.95 12.92
C THR A 7 27.91 6.30 11.58
N VAL A 8 28.73 6.47 10.53
CA VAL A 8 28.25 6.78 9.17
C VAL A 8 27.36 5.65 8.63
N GLY A 9 27.75 4.39 8.80
CA GLY A 9 26.93 3.25 8.37
C GLY A 9 25.57 3.19 9.08
N ASN A 10 25.52 3.53 10.38
CA ASN A 10 24.26 3.60 11.13
C ASN A 10 23.41 4.80 10.70
N LEU A 11 23.99 5.97 10.45
CA LEU A 11 23.25 7.13 9.92
C LEU A 11 22.65 6.82 8.55
N LEU A 12 23.43 6.21 7.67
CA LEU A 12 22.97 5.82 6.33
C LEU A 12 21.83 4.79 6.42
N THR A 13 21.97 3.79 7.31
CA THR A 13 20.90 2.82 7.59
C THR A 13 19.64 3.50 8.09
N ALA A 14 19.77 4.37 9.11
CA ALA A 14 18.64 5.09 9.69
C ALA A 14 17.90 5.93 8.64
N PHE A 15 18.63 6.70 7.84
CA PHE A 15 18.06 7.51 6.77
C PHE A 15 17.33 6.66 5.74
N THR A 16 18.00 5.61 5.25
CA THR A 16 17.45 4.73 4.21
C THR A 16 16.18 4.02 4.69
N TYR A 17 16.18 3.52 5.93
CA TYR A 17 15.04 2.77 6.47
C TYR A 17 13.89 3.70 6.86
N LEU A 18 14.16 4.93 7.31
CA LEU A 18 13.11 5.96 7.47
C LEU A 18 12.46 6.27 6.14
N LEU A 19 13.24 6.41 5.07
CA LEU A 19 12.72 6.66 3.74
C LEU A 19 11.86 5.49 3.24
N ILE A 20 12.29 4.24 3.47
CA ILE A 20 11.50 3.05 3.14
C ILE A 20 10.18 3.03 3.92
N ALA A 21 10.23 3.25 5.25
CA ALA A 21 9.04 3.29 6.10
C ALA A 21 8.07 4.40 5.65
N TRP A 22 8.59 5.58 5.31
CA TRP A 22 7.79 6.68 4.76
C TRP A 22 7.16 6.31 3.42
N LEU A 23 7.92 5.72 2.50
CA LEU A 23 7.40 5.31 1.19
C LEU A 23 6.36 4.18 1.29
N ILE A 24 6.34 3.39 2.36
CA ILE A 24 5.29 2.40 2.63
C ILE A 24 4.04 3.09 3.22
N THR A 25 4.23 3.97 4.21
CA THR A 25 3.13 4.61 4.96
C THR A 25 2.43 5.73 4.19
N ALA A 26 3.13 6.48 3.34
CA ALA A 26 2.55 7.57 2.54
C ALA A 26 1.39 7.11 1.63
N PRO A 27 1.52 6.06 0.80
CA PRO A 27 0.39 5.56 0.00
C PRO A 27 -0.72 4.97 0.87
N LEU A 28 -0.38 4.21 1.94
CA LEU A 28 -1.37 3.65 2.88
C LEU A 28 -2.23 4.75 3.54
N LYS A 29 -1.62 5.89 3.88
CA LYS A 29 -2.34 7.04 4.43
C LYS A 29 -3.25 7.68 3.38
N ARG A 30 -2.78 7.84 2.14
CA ARG A 30 -3.58 8.40 1.04
C ARG A 30 -4.79 7.53 0.69
N THR A 31 -4.69 6.21 0.79
CA THR A 31 -5.78 5.27 0.51
C THR A 31 -6.68 4.98 1.70
N GLY A 32 -6.44 5.60 2.86
CA GLY A 32 -7.21 5.34 4.09
C GLY A 32 -6.98 3.96 4.70
N GLN A 33 -5.94 3.24 4.27
CA GLN A 33 -5.63 1.87 4.70
C GLN A 33 -4.57 1.80 5.81
N LEU A 34 -4.25 2.93 6.45
CA LEU A 34 -3.26 3.03 7.54
C LEU A 34 -3.79 2.45 8.88
N SER A 35 -4.48 1.32 8.82
CA SER A 35 -5.00 0.60 9.98
C SER A 35 -4.52 -0.84 9.93
N LEU A 36 -4.16 -1.38 11.10
CA LEU A 36 -3.79 -2.80 11.25
C LEU A 36 -4.89 -3.76 10.76
N ARG A 37 -6.15 -3.31 10.76
CA ARG A 37 -7.28 -4.08 10.24
C ARG A 37 -7.42 -4.03 8.72
N ALA A 38 -6.99 -2.93 8.11
CA ALA A 38 -7.14 -2.72 6.66
C ALA A 38 -5.96 -3.31 5.87
N ASN A 39 -4.74 -3.18 6.41
CA ASN A 39 -3.55 -3.74 5.78
C ASN A 39 -2.49 -4.10 6.86
N PRO A 40 -2.62 -5.28 7.50
CA PRO A 40 -1.73 -5.68 8.61
C PRO A 40 -0.27 -5.82 8.16
N LEU A 41 -0.04 -6.35 6.95
CA LEU A 41 1.31 -6.60 6.43
C LEU A 41 2.08 -5.31 6.14
N GLY A 42 1.43 -4.34 5.49
CA GLY A 42 2.05 -3.04 5.18
C GLY A 42 2.41 -2.25 6.44
N VAL A 43 1.53 -2.25 7.43
CA VAL A 43 1.78 -1.59 8.72
C VAL A 43 2.89 -2.30 9.50
N ALA A 44 2.87 -3.63 9.57
CA ALA A 44 3.92 -4.39 10.24
C ALA A 44 5.29 -4.15 9.63
N LEU A 45 5.40 -4.17 8.30
CA LEU A 45 6.66 -3.92 7.60
C LEU A 45 7.16 -2.48 7.84
N ALA A 46 6.27 -1.49 7.80
CA ALA A 46 6.63 -0.11 8.12
C ALA A 46 7.16 0.03 9.56
N LEU A 47 6.55 -0.66 10.53
CA LEU A 47 6.99 -0.67 11.93
C LEU A 47 8.37 -1.35 12.10
N VAL A 48 8.63 -2.45 11.39
CA VAL A 48 9.95 -3.11 11.41
C VAL A 48 11.04 -2.17 10.90
N PHE A 49 10.81 -1.48 9.78
CA PHE A 49 11.78 -0.51 9.25
C PHE A 49 11.94 0.70 10.17
N LEU A 50 10.85 1.23 10.72
CA LEU A 50 10.88 2.37 11.64
C LEU A 50 11.66 2.06 12.92
N THR A 51 11.38 0.92 13.56
CA THR A 51 12.07 0.51 14.79
C THR A 51 13.56 0.27 14.55
N SER A 52 13.91 -0.34 13.41
CA SER A 52 15.31 -0.53 12.99
C SER A 52 16.02 0.79 12.75
N ALA A 53 15.36 1.75 12.09
CA ALA A 53 15.93 3.06 11.85
C ALA A 53 16.16 3.84 13.15
N LEU A 54 15.21 3.80 14.08
CA LEU A 54 15.34 4.42 15.41
C LEU A 54 16.52 3.82 16.20
N ARG A 55 16.71 2.50 16.14
CA ARG A 55 17.86 1.83 16.76
C ARG A 55 19.18 2.32 16.16
N SER A 56 19.30 2.34 14.84
CA SER A 56 20.52 2.83 14.17
C SER A 56 20.78 4.31 14.46
N LEU A 57 19.73 5.13 14.53
CA LEU A 57 19.84 6.54 14.90
C LEU A 57 20.31 6.71 16.35
N TRP A 58 19.77 5.92 17.28
CA TRP A 58 20.20 5.90 18.68
C TRP A 58 21.68 5.53 18.81
N THR A 59 22.15 4.49 18.11
CA THR A 59 23.55 4.08 18.12
C THR A 59 24.46 5.17 17.54
N ALA A 60 24.10 5.75 16.40
CA ALA A 60 24.87 6.85 15.80
C ALA A 60 24.92 8.08 16.72
N GLY A 61 23.79 8.45 17.34
CA GLY A 61 23.70 9.54 18.30
C GLY A 61 24.62 9.34 19.50
N ASN A 62 24.55 8.16 20.14
CA ASN A 62 25.46 7.83 21.25
C ASN A 62 26.92 7.81 20.82
N MET A 63 27.23 7.39 19.60
CA MET A 63 28.59 7.48 19.08
C MET A 63 29.03 8.92 18.81
N LEU A 64 28.14 9.90 18.63
CA LEU A 64 28.48 11.30 18.40
C LEU A 64 28.53 12.14 19.69
N LEU A 65 27.77 11.76 20.73
CA LEU A 65 27.66 12.53 21.98
C LEU A 65 29.00 12.97 22.59
N PRO A 66 30.05 12.11 22.72
CA PRO A 66 31.32 12.54 23.30
C PRO A 66 32.11 13.51 22.41
N SER A 67 31.77 13.65 21.12
CA SER A 67 32.38 14.68 20.25
C SER A 67 31.83 16.08 20.53
N PHE A 68 30.70 16.19 21.21
CA PHE A 68 30.08 17.46 21.61
C PHE A 68 30.37 17.84 23.07
N GLY A 69 31.31 17.15 23.72
CA GLY A 69 31.64 17.38 25.14
C GLY A 69 30.62 16.81 26.12
N ILE A 70 29.71 15.96 25.67
CA ILE A 70 28.76 15.24 26.54
C ILE A 70 29.35 13.85 26.82
N ASP A 71 30.16 13.78 27.87
CA ASP A 71 30.87 12.57 28.26
C ASP A 71 29.99 11.65 29.11
N ASN A 72 29.21 10.82 28.41
CA ASN A 72 28.44 9.74 29.04
C ASN A 72 29.27 8.45 29.05
N ALA A 73 29.35 7.79 30.22
CA ALA A 73 30.08 6.53 30.38
C ALA A 73 29.65 5.45 29.35
N HIS A 74 28.35 5.39 29.02
CA HIS A 74 27.82 4.50 28.00
C HIS A 74 28.35 4.81 26.59
N ALA A 75 28.39 6.08 26.20
CA ALA A 75 28.83 6.52 24.88
C ALA A 75 30.33 6.29 24.65
N LEU A 76 31.14 6.53 25.70
CA LEU A 76 32.57 6.25 25.69
C LEU A 76 32.85 4.73 25.62
N ALA A 77 32.12 3.92 26.41
CA ALA A 77 32.21 2.47 26.35
C ALA A 77 31.83 1.94 24.95
N LEU A 78 30.79 2.50 24.33
CA LEU A 78 30.35 2.14 22.99
C LEU A 78 31.43 2.43 21.93
N ARG A 79 32.12 3.59 21.99
CA ARG A 79 33.22 3.92 21.08
C ARG A 79 34.43 2.99 21.26
N ASN A 80 34.77 2.67 22.50
CA ASN A 80 35.92 1.83 22.84
C ASN A 80 35.69 0.35 22.50
N GLY A 81 34.44 -0.11 22.52
CA GLY A 81 34.06 -1.49 22.17
C GLY A 81 33.96 -1.78 20.67
N VAL A 82 34.19 -0.80 19.79
CA VAL A 82 34.06 -1.00 18.34
C VAL A 82 35.19 -1.88 17.82
N THR A 83 34.81 -3.00 17.19
CA THR A 83 35.73 -3.91 16.51
C THR A 83 35.49 -3.88 15.00
N TRP A 84 36.35 -4.54 14.22
CA TRP A 84 36.16 -4.67 12.77
C TRP A 84 34.85 -5.36 12.40
N GLY A 85 34.38 -6.33 13.21
CA GLY A 85 33.09 -6.98 13.00
C GLY A 85 31.90 -6.03 13.11
N SER A 86 32.03 -4.97 13.92
CA SER A 86 30.99 -3.94 14.10
C SER A 86 30.76 -3.07 12.86
N VAL A 87 31.68 -3.07 11.90
CA VAL A 87 31.59 -2.28 10.65
C VAL A 87 30.72 -2.97 9.60
N LEU A 88 30.77 -4.30 9.54
CA LEU A 88 30.13 -5.09 8.48
C LEU A 88 28.61 -4.94 8.49
N LEU A 89 27.99 -5.05 9.67
CA LEU A 89 26.54 -5.11 9.77
C LEU A 89 25.86 -3.77 9.38
N PRO A 90 26.28 -2.59 9.87
CA PRO A 90 25.67 -1.32 9.46
C PRO A 90 25.89 -1.02 7.98
N LEU A 91 27.08 -1.29 7.44
CA LEU A 91 27.35 -1.06 6.01
C LEU A 91 26.56 -2.01 5.12
N GLY A 92 26.48 -3.30 5.47
CA GLY A 92 25.68 -4.28 4.74
C GLY A 92 24.19 -3.93 4.77
N THR A 93 23.68 -3.49 5.92
CA THR A 93 22.28 -3.07 6.08
C THR A 93 21.98 -1.82 5.26
N ALA A 94 22.86 -0.82 5.31
CA ALA A 94 22.75 0.37 4.48
C ALA A 94 22.78 0.04 2.98
N ALA A 95 23.70 -0.82 2.55
CA ALA A 95 23.79 -1.28 1.17
C ALA A 95 22.51 -2.00 0.73
N ALA A 96 21.97 -2.90 1.56
CA ALA A 96 20.71 -3.59 1.28
C ALA A 96 19.54 -2.60 1.16
N GLY A 97 19.45 -1.60 2.04
CA GLY A 97 18.43 -0.56 1.95
C GLY A 97 18.55 0.31 0.68
N VAL A 98 19.78 0.67 0.29
CA VAL A 98 20.02 1.46 -0.94
C VAL A 98 19.68 0.62 -2.19
N LEU A 99 20.06 -0.66 -2.20
CA LEU A 99 19.68 -1.60 -3.26
C LEU A 99 18.17 -1.76 -3.36
N TYR A 100 17.48 -1.86 -2.23
CA TYR A 100 16.02 -1.91 -2.22
C TYR A 100 15.41 -0.63 -2.82
N LEU A 101 15.90 0.56 -2.41
CA LEU A 101 15.40 1.83 -2.95
C LEU A 101 15.71 1.97 -4.44
N SER A 102 16.89 1.56 -4.89
CA SER A 102 17.24 1.59 -6.31
C SER A 102 16.30 0.68 -7.10
N MET A 103 16.10 -0.56 -6.69
CA MET A 103 15.15 -1.48 -7.31
C MET A 103 13.73 -0.89 -7.32
N ARG A 104 13.30 -0.30 -6.21
CA ARG A 104 11.95 0.27 -6.09
C ARG A 104 11.72 1.48 -7.00
N LEU A 105 12.71 2.37 -7.12
CA LEU A 105 12.63 3.50 -8.03
C LEU A 105 12.55 3.04 -9.49
N HIS A 106 13.30 2.00 -9.88
CA HIS A 106 13.23 1.43 -11.22
C HIS A 106 11.92 0.65 -11.46
N ALA A 107 11.37 -0.01 -10.44
CA ALA A 107 10.10 -0.74 -10.52
C ALA A 107 8.87 0.17 -10.57
N SER A 108 8.97 1.39 -10.03
CA SER A 108 7.88 2.39 -10.03
C SER A 108 7.41 2.81 -11.43
N VAL A 109 8.21 2.54 -12.47
CA VAL A 109 7.85 2.78 -13.87
C VAL A 109 6.88 1.72 -14.42
N ARG A 110 6.75 0.55 -13.77
CA ARG A 110 5.92 -0.56 -14.29
C ARG A 110 4.78 -1.03 -13.40
N ASP A 111 4.84 -0.87 -12.08
CA ASP A 111 3.77 -1.46 -11.26
C ASP A 111 3.65 -0.82 -9.86
N GLU A 112 2.85 0.25 -9.74
CA GLU A 112 2.36 0.74 -8.44
C GLU A 112 1.46 -0.28 -7.72
N ALA A 113 1.05 -1.37 -8.39
CA ALA A 113 0.03 -2.28 -7.89
C ALA A 113 0.61 -3.52 -7.16
N SER A 114 1.90 -3.84 -7.30
CA SER A 114 2.45 -5.12 -6.83
C SER A 114 2.88 -5.19 -5.36
N LEU A 115 2.99 -4.05 -4.65
CA LEU A 115 3.38 -4.10 -3.23
C LEU A 115 2.26 -4.63 -2.32
N PHE A 116 1.01 -4.61 -2.80
CA PHE A 116 -0.16 -5.11 -2.09
C PHE A 116 -1.13 -5.74 -3.10
N PRO A 117 -1.23 -7.09 -3.15
CA PRO A 117 -2.08 -7.79 -4.12
C PRO A 117 -3.54 -7.30 -4.12
N ASP A 118 -4.04 -6.81 -2.98
CA ASP A 118 -5.39 -6.25 -2.84
C ASP A 118 -5.64 -5.01 -3.72
N LEU A 119 -4.63 -4.15 -3.94
CA LEU A 119 -4.80 -2.94 -4.76
C LEU A 119 -4.79 -3.26 -6.25
N ALA A 120 -3.89 -4.16 -6.69
CA ALA A 120 -3.88 -4.70 -8.05
C ALA A 120 -5.20 -5.42 -8.36
N ALA A 121 -5.66 -6.26 -7.44
CA ALA A 121 -6.92 -6.96 -7.57
C ALA A 121 -8.11 -5.98 -7.67
N ARG A 122 -8.18 -4.96 -6.82
CA ARG A 122 -9.23 -3.93 -6.89
C ARG A 122 -9.19 -3.13 -8.19
N ARG A 123 -8.01 -2.74 -8.67
CA ARG A 123 -7.87 -1.99 -9.93
C ARG A 123 -8.28 -2.84 -11.12
N ARG A 124 -7.83 -4.10 -11.17
CA ARG A 124 -8.23 -5.06 -12.20
C ARG A 124 -9.74 -5.28 -12.20
N ARG A 125 -10.35 -5.45 -11.03
CA ARG A 125 -11.81 -5.56 -10.88
C ARG A 125 -12.55 -4.31 -11.36
N ALA A 126 -12.06 -3.11 -11.04
CA ALA A 126 -12.68 -1.87 -11.50
C ALA A 126 -12.64 -1.74 -13.04
N LEU A 127 -11.55 -2.19 -13.67
CA LEU A 127 -11.43 -2.25 -15.13
C LEU A 127 -12.38 -3.30 -15.73
N GLU A 128 -12.45 -4.49 -15.14
CA GLU A 128 -13.39 -5.55 -15.58
C GLU A 128 -14.86 -5.10 -15.46
N ILE A 129 -15.23 -4.37 -14.41
CA ILE A 129 -16.56 -3.77 -14.25
C ILE A 129 -16.82 -2.72 -15.34
N ASN A 130 -15.85 -1.86 -15.63
CA ASN A 130 -15.99 -0.82 -16.65
C ASN A 130 -16.19 -1.44 -18.04
N ASP A 131 -15.30 -2.35 -18.44
CA ASP A 131 -15.36 -2.95 -19.77
C ASP A 131 -16.65 -3.75 -19.97
N ASN A 132 -17.08 -4.52 -18.99
CA ASN A 132 -18.25 -5.38 -19.16
C ASN A 132 -19.58 -4.62 -19.07
N ILE A 133 -19.74 -3.73 -18.08
CA ILE A 133 -21.03 -3.08 -17.83
C ILE A 133 -21.17 -1.81 -18.67
N VAL A 134 -20.14 -0.96 -18.71
CA VAL A 134 -20.24 0.34 -19.39
C VAL A 134 -20.31 0.15 -20.91
N GLN A 135 -19.52 -0.77 -21.47
CA GLN A 135 -19.57 -1.03 -22.91
C GLN A 135 -20.91 -1.68 -23.32
N GLY A 136 -21.44 -2.61 -22.50
CA GLY A 136 -22.74 -3.22 -22.76
C GLY A 136 -23.91 -2.23 -22.69
N LEU A 137 -23.88 -1.31 -21.72
CA LEU A 137 -24.86 -0.21 -21.63
C LEU A 137 -24.69 0.83 -22.74
N LEU A 138 -23.45 1.08 -23.19
CA LEU A 138 -23.19 1.95 -24.35
C LEU A 138 -23.78 1.34 -25.62
N ALA A 139 -23.58 0.04 -25.86
CA ALA A 139 -24.18 -0.68 -26.98
C ALA A 139 -25.72 -0.61 -26.94
N ALA A 140 -26.32 -0.83 -25.76
CA ALA A 140 -27.76 -0.69 -25.58
C ALA A 140 -28.26 0.74 -25.90
N ARG A 141 -27.53 1.76 -25.46
CA ARG A 141 -27.85 3.17 -25.74
C ARG A 141 -27.81 3.49 -27.23
N GLU A 142 -26.80 3.01 -27.95
CA GLU A 142 -26.68 3.23 -29.39
C GLU A 142 -27.78 2.52 -30.17
N LEU A 143 -28.12 1.28 -29.82
CA LEU A 143 -29.25 0.54 -30.41
C LEU A 143 -30.57 1.28 -30.18
N TYR A 144 -30.76 1.86 -28.99
CA TYR A 144 -31.93 2.68 -28.70
C TYR A 144 -31.97 3.96 -29.55
N ALA A 145 -30.81 4.58 -29.81
CA ALA A 145 -30.71 5.79 -30.61
C ALA A 145 -31.07 5.59 -32.09
N ILE A 146 -30.82 4.39 -32.63
CA ILE A 146 -31.17 4.03 -34.01
C ILE A 146 -32.56 3.39 -34.14
N GLY A 147 -33.30 3.24 -33.04
CA GLY A 147 -34.68 2.72 -33.03
C GLY A 147 -34.80 1.19 -32.92
N GLU A 148 -33.68 0.47 -32.71
CA GLU A 148 -33.67 -0.98 -32.48
C GLU A 148 -34.00 -1.30 -31.01
N VAL A 149 -35.24 -1.03 -30.62
CA VAL A 149 -35.69 -1.07 -29.22
C VAL A 149 -35.56 -2.47 -28.60
N GLU A 150 -35.85 -3.52 -29.36
CA GLU A 150 -35.79 -4.89 -28.85
C GLU A 150 -34.34 -5.34 -28.62
N ASP A 151 -33.43 -5.04 -29.55
CA ASP A 151 -32.01 -5.36 -29.41
C ASP A 151 -31.36 -4.52 -28.31
N ALA A 152 -31.77 -3.25 -28.14
CA ALA A 152 -31.35 -2.41 -27.03
C ALA A 152 -31.78 -3.00 -25.67
N ARG A 153 -33.01 -3.54 -25.59
CA ARG A 153 -33.53 -4.21 -24.39
C ARG A 153 -32.68 -5.45 -24.06
N ILE A 154 -32.42 -6.30 -25.05
CA ILE A 154 -31.60 -7.51 -24.88
C ILE A 154 -30.18 -7.14 -24.43
N ALA A 155 -29.55 -6.13 -25.02
CA ALA A 155 -28.21 -5.67 -24.64
C ALA A 155 -28.17 -5.12 -23.21
N SER A 156 -29.18 -4.37 -22.79
CA SER A 156 -29.30 -3.86 -21.42
C SER A 156 -29.54 -4.97 -20.41
N GLU A 157 -30.40 -5.95 -20.72
CA GLU A 157 -30.68 -7.10 -19.84
C GLU A 157 -29.42 -7.96 -19.64
N ARG A 158 -28.65 -8.23 -20.72
CA ARG A 158 -27.36 -8.93 -20.63
C ARG A 158 -26.34 -8.20 -19.76
N SER A 159 -26.24 -6.87 -19.91
CA SER A 159 -25.35 -6.04 -19.09
C SER A 159 -25.75 -6.07 -17.61
N LEU A 160 -27.05 -6.07 -17.34
CA LEU A 160 -27.60 -6.15 -15.98
C LEU A 160 -27.34 -7.53 -15.35
N GLU A 161 -27.56 -8.62 -16.08
CA GLU A 161 -27.23 -9.97 -15.60
C GLU A 161 -25.73 -10.13 -15.30
N GLN A 162 -24.88 -9.58 -16.15
CA GLN A 162 -23.42 -9.65 -15.95
C GLN A 162 -22.98 -8.83 -14.74
N ALA A 163 -23.60 -7.66 -14.53
CA ALA A 163 -23.41 -6.85 -13.32
C ALA A 163 -23.84 -7.61 -12.05
N GLN A 164 -24.99 -8.30 -12.09
CA GLN A 164 -25.50 -9.08 -10.97
C GLN A 164 -24.59 -10.27 -10.65
N ARG A 165 -24.12 -11.00 -11.67
CA ARG A 165 -23.15 -12.09 -11.51
C ARG A 165 -21.85 -11.61 -10.86
N MET A 166 -21.25 -10.53 -11.40
CA MET A 166 -20.04 -9.94 -10.81
C MET A 166 -20.25 -9.48 -9.37
N MET A 167 -21.40 -8.89 -9.03
CA MET A 167 -21.69 -8.52 -7.64
C MET A 167 -21.87 -9.74 -6.74
N GLY A 168 -22.50 -10.81 -7.24
CA GLY A 168 -22.59 -12.09 -6.53
C GLY A 168 -21.21 -12.66 -6.19
N ASP A 169 -20.35 -12.77 -7.20
CA ASP A 169 -18.97 -13.26 -7.04
C ASP A 169 -18.18 -12.43 -6.01
N LEU A 170 -18.35 -11.10 -6.02
CA LEU A 170 -17.70 -10.19 -5.09
C LEU A 170 -18.19 -10.34 -3.64
N LEU A 171 -19.47 -10.62 -3.44
CA LEU A 171 -20.08 -10.79 -2.13
C LEU A 171 -19.71 -12.13 -1.51
N ASP A 172 -19.65 -13.19 -2.32
CA ASP A 172 -19.16 -14.51 -1.92
C ASP A 172 -17.69 -14.48 -1.52
N GLU A 173 -16.83 -13.78 -2.27
CA GLU A 173 -15.41 -13.61 -1.92
C GLU A 173 -15.20 -12.82 -0.61
N SER A 174 -16.11 -11.91 -0.26
CA SER A 174 -15.97 -11.01 0.90
C SER A 174 -16.41 -11.63 2.23
N GLY A 175 -16.87 -12.89 2.23
CA GLY A 175 -17.42 -13.55 3.41
C GLY A 175 -18.66 -12.84 4.00
N GLY A 176 -19.33 -12.04 3.17
CA GLY A 176 -20.54 -11.31 3.56
C GLY A 176 -21.71 -12.27 3.74
N THR A 177 -22.60 -11.96 4.68
CA THR A 177 -23.87 -12.67 4.88
C THR A 177 -24.57 -12.89 3.54
N GLU A 178 -25.01 -14.12 3.29
CA GLU A 178 -25.74 -14.55 2.08
C GLU A 178 -26.87 -13.56 1.77
N LEU A 179 -26.62 -12.64 0.83
CA LEU A 179 -27.59 -11.64 0.41
C LEU A 179 -28.66 -12.33 -0.43
N ARG A 180 -29.90 -12.29 0.02
CA ARG A 180 -31.02 -12.92 -0.65
C ARG A 180 -31.57 -12.01 -1.75
N PRO A 181 -32.13 -12.58 -2.83
CA PRO A 181 -32.84 -11.81 -3.84
C PRO A 181 -33.92 -10.93 -3.17
N GLY A 182 -33.73 -9.60 -3.23
CA GLY A 182 -34.64 -8.62 -2.61
C GLY A 182 -34.03 -7.75 -1.52
N ASP A 183 -32.86 -8.10 -0.96
CA ASP A 183 -32.25 -7.38 0.17
C ASP A 183 -31.78 -5.96 -0.17
N LEU A 184 -31.49 -5.69 -1.45
CA LEU A 184 -31.07 -4.38 -1.95
C LEU A 184 -32.23 -3.56 -2.55
N ARG A 185 -33.47 -4.05 -2.42
CA ARG A 185 -34.64 -3.34 -2.92
C ARG A 185 -34.94 -2.18 -1.97
N ARG A 186 -34.85 -0.94 -2.46
CA ARG A 186 -35.24 0.26 -1.67
C ARG A 186 -36.66 0.07 -1.15
N ALA A 187 -36.84 0.12 0.17
CA ALA A 187 -38.15 0.00 0.82
C ALA A 187 -39.07 1.20 0.57
N ALA A 188 -38.52 2.33 0.10
CA ALA A 188 -39.27 3.53 -0.23
C ALA A 188 -38.91 4.02 -1.64
N ALA A 189 -39.93 4.32 -2.43
CA ALA A 189 -39.77 5.04 -3.69
C ALA A 189 -39.11 6.40 -3.43
N ALA A 190 -38.20 6.83 -4.33
CA ALA A 190 -37.69 8.20 -4.31
C ALA A 190 -38.90 9.15 -4.36
N GLY A 191 -39.02 10.01 -3.36
CA GLY A 191 -40.27 10.63 -2.95
C GLY A 191 -41.07 11.31 -4.05
N GLU A 192 -42.38 11.26 -3.88
CA GLU A 192 -43.36 12.20 -4.42
C GLU A 192 -42.75 13.61 -4.42
N ARG A 193 -42.52 14.18 -5.61
CA ARG A 193 -42.50 15.64 -5.75
C ARG A 193 -43.93 16.09 -5.43
N ARG A 194 -44.14 16.61 -4.23
CA ARG A 194 -45.31 17.43 -3.94
C ARG A 194 -45.00 18.87 -4.36
N GLU A 195 -45.78 19.29 -5.36
CA GLU A 195 -46.29 20.64 -5.67
C GLU A 195 -45.28 21.78 -5.84
#